data_AF-A0A937ZWI8-F1
#
_entry.id   AF-A0A937ZWI8-F1
#
_cell.length_a   1.000
_cell.length_b   1.000
_cell.length_c   1.000
_cell.angle_alpha   90.00
_cell.angle_beta   90.00
_cell.angle_gamma   90.00
#
_symmetry.space_group_name_H-M   'P 1'
#
loop_
_entity.id
_entity.type
_entity.pdbx_description
1 polymer ?
#
loop_
_entity_poly.entity_id
_entity_poly.type
_entity_poly.pdbx_seq_one_letter_code
_entity_poly.pdbx_strand_id
1 'polypeptide(L)'
;MGQIVGAALLAHAPTIMLPKEVRYELNEGKEISLVPGLHRFREEVMEVLKPDTVVLFDTHWFTTVEFCVSGHERRKGLYTSDELPRGISQLPYDLKGNPELARLIAEHATACGV
;
A
#
# COMPACT_ATOMS: atom_id res chain seq x y z
N MET A 1 23.41 -10.38 0.71
CA MET A 1 22.79 -10.45 2.05
C MET A 1 21.55 -9.57 2.03
N GLY A 2 20.38 -10.09 2.42
CA GLY A 2 19.15 -9.29 2.48
C GLY A 2 19.16 -8.34 3.68
N GLN A 3 18.50 -7.18 3.56
CA GLN A 3 18.43 -6.18 4.63
C GLN A 3 17.08 -5.45 4.61
N ILE A 4 16.60 -5.05 5.78
CA ILE A 4 15.48 -4.11 5.91
C ILE A 4 16.07 -2.71 5.87
N VAL A 5 15.83 -1.99 4.77
CA VAL A 5 16.39 -0.64 4.56
C VAL A 5 15.56 0.48 5.18
N GLY A 6 14.31 0.19 5.55
CA GLY A 6 13.42 1.16 6.16
C GLY A 6 12.09 0.55 6.62
N ALA A 7 11.36 1.33 7.41
CA ALA A 7 10.01 1.03 7.84
C ALA A 7 9.20 2.34 7.89
N ALA A 8 7.92 2.28 7.57
CA ALA A 8 7.04 3.44 7.58
C ALA A 8 5.64 3.05 8.07
N LEU A 9 4.99 3.99 8.76
CA LEU A 9 3.57 3.93 9.08
C LEU A 9 2.86 5.00 8.23
N LEU A 10 1.95 4.57 7.36
CA LEU A 10 1.28 5.43 6.39
C LEU A 10 -0.23 5.39 6.62
N ALA A 11 -0.86 6.56 6.68
CA ALA A 11 -2.31 6.66 6.64
C ALA A 11 -2.82 6.43 5.21
N HIS A 12 -3.88 5.65 5.08
CA HIS A 12 -4.51 5.31 3.81
C HIS A 12 -5.94 5.86 3.71
N ALA A 13 -6.21 7.00 4.38
CA ALA A 13 -7.53 7.62 4.34
C ALA A 13 -7.95 7.87 2.88
N PRO A 14 -9.14 7.41 2.46
CA PRO A 14 -9.53 7.39 1.05
C PRO A 14 -9.66 8.80 0.44
N THR A 15 -9.74 9.83 1.29
CA THR A 15 -9.76 11.23 0.86
C THR A 15 -8.56 11.60 0.00
N ILE A 16 -7.40 10.94 0.14
CA ILE A 16 -6.22 11.19 -0.70
C ILE A 16 -6.47 10.91 -2.18
N MET A 17 -7.43 10.04 -2.50
CA MET A 17 -7.77 9.64 -3.87
C MET A 17 -8.85 10.51 -4.51
N LEU A 18 -9.44 11.46 -3.76
CA LEU A 18 -10.44 12.37 -4.30
C LEU A 18 -9.79 13.42 -5.23
N PRO A 19 -10.57 13.98 -6.20
CA PRO A 19 -10.12 15.10 -7.01
C PRO A 19 -9.59 16.25 -6.16
N LYS A 20 -8.58 16.96 -6.66
CA LYS A 20 -7.90 18.03 -5.91
C LYS A 20 -8.88 19.09 -5.42
N GLU A 21 -9.79 19.49 -6.29
CA GLU A 21 -10.80 20.53 -6.04
C GLU A 21 -11.70 20.11 -4.87
N VAL A 22 -12.14 18.85 -4.87
CA VAL A 22 -12.94 18.27 -3.78
C VAL A 22 -12.13 18.21 -2.48
N ARG A 23 -10.86 17.80 -2.52
CA ARG A 23 -10.00 17.78 -1.32
C ARG A 23 -9.81 19.17 -0.71
N TYR A 24 -9.66 20.20 -1.55
CA TYR A 24 -9.50 21.58 -1.11
C TYR A 24 -10.80 22.12 -0.53
N GLU A 25 -11.93 21.86 -1.17
CA GLU A 25 -13.26 22.23 -0.64
C GLU A 25 -13.50 21.62 0.75
N LEU A 26 -13.14 20.36 0.93
CA LEU A 26 -13.26 19.64 2.21
C LEU A 26 -12.31 20.14 3.31
N ASN A 27 -11.31 20.96 2.97
CA ASN A 27 -10.26 21.38 3.90
C ASN A 27 -10.00 22.89 3.80
N GLU A 28 -11.07 23.69 3.79
CA GLU A 28 -11.02 25.16 3.88
C GLU A 28 -10.11 25.81 2.81
N GLY A 29 -10.12 25.26 1.60
CA GLY A 29 -9.28 25.71 0.48
C GLY A 29 -7.79 25.33 0.60
N LYS A 30 -7.42 24.49 1.57
CA LYS A 30 -6.04 24.01 1.78
C LYS A 30 -5.92 22.55 1.36
N GLU A 31 -4.70 22.16 1.03
CA GLU A 31 -4.39 20.75 0.80
C GLU A 31 -4.42 19.94 2.11
N ILE A 32 -4.97 18.72 2.08
CA ILE A 32 -4.94 17.80 3.23
C ILE A 32 -3.50 17.35 3.48
N SER A 33 -3.06 17.30 4.74
CA SER A 33 -1.65 17.06 5.10
C SER A 33 -1.08 15.74 4.60
N LEU A 34 -1.94 14.74 4.35
CA LEU A 34 -1.54 13.43 3.86
C LEU A 34 -0.91 13.47 2.47
N VAL A 35 -1.44 14.25 1.53
CA VAL A 35 -0.93 14.30 0.16
C VAL A 35 0.51 14.85 0.07
N PRO A 36 0.83 16.04 0.62
CA PRO A 36 2.20 16.52 0.65
C PRO A 36 3.10 15.64 1.53
N GLY A 37 2.54 14.99 2.56
CA GLY A 37 3.27 14.00 3.35
C GLY A 37 3.72 12.78 2.53
N LEU A 38 2.84 12.23 1.67
CA LEU A 38 3.16 11.13 0.77
C LEU A 38 4.16 11.53 -0.32
N HIS A 39 4.09 12.77 -0.81
CA HIS A 39 5.11 13.30 -1.73
C HIS A 39 6.50 13.36 -1.09
N ARG A 40 6.60 13.90 0.13
CA ARG A 40 7.87 13.89 0.88
C ARG A 40 8.35 12.48 1.17
N PHE A 41 7.46 11.57 1.57
CA PHE A 41 7.83 10.16 1.78
C PHE A 41 8.44 9.54 0.51
N ARG A 42 7.83 9.81 -0.66
CA ARG A 42 8.41 9.36 -1.92
C ARG A 42 9.81 9.94 -2.14
N GLU A 43 9.94 11.25 -2.09
CA GLU A 43 11.18 11.96 -2.44
C GLU A 43 12.32 11.70 -1.46
N GLU A 44 12.02 11.74 -0.15
CA GLU A 44 13.02 11.69 0.92
C GLU A 44 13.35 10.25 1.35
N VAL A 45 12.45 9.28 1.14
CA VAL A 45 12.62 7.90 1.60
C VAL A 45 12.69 6.93 0.42
N MET A 46 11.65 6.84 -0.41
CA MET A 46 11.58 5.81 -1.45
C MET A 46 12.64 6.00 -2.54
N GLU A 47 12.82 7.23 -3.03
CA GLU A 47 13.81 7.55 -4.07
C GLU A 47 15.26 7.54 -3.53
N VAL A 48 15.44 7.67 -2.21
CA VAL A 48 16.76 7.61 -1.56
C VAL A 48 17.16 6.17 -1.26
N LEU A 49 16.29 5.41 -0.58
CA LEU A 49 16.58 4.03 -0.17
C LEU A 49 16.46 3.03 -1.31
N LYS A 50 15.61 3.31 -2.30
CA LYS A 50 15.37 2.47 -3.49
C LYS A 50 15.22 0.97 -3.16
N PRO A 51 14.27 0.59 -2.29
CA PRO A 51 14.05 -0.81 -1.94
C PRO A 51 13.66 -1.62 -3.19
N ASP A 52 14.15 -2.85 -3.28
CA ASP A 52 13.78 -3.78 -4.37
C ASP A 52 12.36 -4.34 -4.20
N THR A 53 11.87 -4.42 -2.94
CA THR A 53 10.57 -4.97 -2.57
C THR A 53 10.01 -4.20 -1.37
N VAL A 54 8.68 -4.00 -1.35
CA VAL A 54 7.96 -3.45 -0.20
C VAL A 54 7.07 -4.54 0.39
N VAL A 55 7.20 -4.80 1.68
CA VAL A 55 6.26 -5.62 2.44
C VAL A 55 5.20 -4.70 3.05
N LEU A 56 3.94 -4.87 2.66
CA LEU A 56 2.82 -4.05 3.09
C LEU A 56 1.88 -4.87 3.98
N PHE A 57 1.54 -4.32 5.15
CA PHE A 57 0.49 -4.83 6.01
C PHE A 57 -0.73 -3.92 5.84
N ASP A 58 -1.84 -4.49 5.37
CA ASP A 58 -3.05 -3.75 5.02
C ASP A 58 -4.16 -4.06 6.02
N THR A 59 -4.71 -3.03 6.64
CA THR A 59 -5.83 -3.16 7.60
C THR A 59 -7.15 -3.55 6.93
N HIS A 60 -7.27 -3.40 5.61
CA HIS A 60 -8.43 -3.82 4.83
C HIS A 60 -8.32 -5.25 4.26
N TRP A 61 -7.13 -5.88 4.30
CA TRP A 61 -6.99 -7.26 3.86
C TRP A 61 -7.11 -8.23 5.05
N PHE A 62 -8.35 -8.51 5.44
CA PHE A 62 -8.64 -9.39 6.57
C PHE A 62 -8.83 -10.85 6.12
N THR A 63 -8.31 -11.75 6.94
CA THR A 63 -8.47 -13.20 6.82
C THR A 63 -8.85 -13.75 8.20
N THR A 64 -9.67 -14.80 8.24
CA THR A 64 -10.18 -15.33 9.51
C THR A 64 -9.30 -16.41 10.12
N VAL A 65 -8.66 -17.23 9.28
CA VAL A 65 -7.95 -18.45 9.72
C VAL A 65 -6.46 -18.39 9.41
N GLU A 66 -6.11 -17.95 8.20
CA GLU A 66 -4.75 -18.04 7.67
C GLU A 66 -4.06 -16.68 7.67
N PHE A 67 -2.74 -16.67 7.79
CA PHE A 67 -1.93 -15.50 7.45
C PHE A 67 -1.56 -15.57 5.96
N CYS A 68 -2.22 -14.75 5.15
CA CYS A 68 -2.00 -14.76 3.71
C CYS A 68 -0.89 -13.78 3.31
N VAL A 69 -0.05 -14.20 2.34
CA VAL A 69 0.95 -13.36 1.68
C VAL A 69 0.71 -13.41 0.18
N SER A 70 0.74 -12.26 -0.49
CA SER A 70 0.48 -12.22 -1.93
C SER A 70 1.66 -12.78 -2.73
N GLY A 71 1.48 -13.95 -3.35
CA GLY A 71 2.52 -14.63 -4.15
C GLY A 71 2.51 -14.38 -5.66
N HIS A 72 1.74 -13.40 -6.15
CA HIS A 72 1.63 -13.10 -7.58
C HIS A 72 2.92 -12.44 -8.11
N GLU A 73 3.34 -12.76 -9.33
CA GLU A 73 4.46 -12.07 -9.99
C GLU A 73 4.11 -10.61 -10.32
N ARG A 74 2.87 -10.37 -10.72
CA ARG A 74 2.32 -9.05 -10.99
C ARG A 74 0.82 -9.07 -10.75
N ARG A 75 0.27 -8.00 -10.18
CA ARG A 75 -1.17 -7.81 -9.99
C ARG A 75 -1.58 -6.55 -10.73
N LYS A 76 -2.47 -6.70 -11.71
CA LYS A 76 -3.01 -5.59 -12.49
C LYS A 76 -4.52 -5.71 -12.53
N GLY A 77 -5.21 -4.59 -12.41
CA GLY A 77 -6.66 -4.58 -12.42
C GLY A 77 -7.23 -3.19 -12.20
N LEU A 78 -8.53 -3.17 -11.92
CA LEU A 78 -9.28 -2.00 -11.55
C LEU A 78 -9.80 -2.21 -10.12
N TYR A 79 -9.55 -1.25 -9.25
CA TYR A 79 -9.98 -1.28 -7.85
C TYR A 79 -11.13 -0.30 -7.64
N THR A 80 -12.20 -0.79 -7.02
CA THR A 80 -13.28 0.05 -6.49
C THR A 80 -13.27 -0.13 -4.98
N SER A 81 -13.30 0.97 -4.23
CA SER A 81 -13.30 0.92 -2.77
C SER A 81 -14.64 0.42 -2.25
N ASP A 82 -14.59 -0.50 -1.28
CA ASP A 82 -15.78 -0.98 -0.57
C ASP A 82 -16.38 0.11 0.35
N GLU A 83 -15.52 0.96 0.93
CA GLU A 83 -15.92 2.03 1.84
C GLU A 83 -16.38 3.29 1.10
N LEU A 84 -15.69 3.64 0.00
CA LEU A 84 -15.96 4.87 -0.75
C LEU A 84 -16.06 4.61 -2.26
N PRO A 85 -17.00 3.76 -2.73
CA PRO A 85 -17.08 3.34 -4.14
C PRO A 85 -17.37 4.49 -5.10
N ARG A 86 -18.02 5.57 -4.65
CA ARG A 86 -18.24 6.77 -5.46
C ARG A 86 -16.98 7.63 -5.63
N GLY A 87 -16.09 7.62 -4.64
CA GLY A 87 -14.85 8.39 -4.65
C GLY A 87 -13.68 7.65 -5.30
N ILE A 88 -13.63 6.32 -5.12
CA ILE A 88 -12.61 5.44 -5.70
C ILE A 88 -13.34 4.35 -6.47
N SER A 89 -13.53 4.59 -7.77
CA SER A 89 -14.20 3.66 -8.69
C SER A 89 -13.28 3.34 -9.85
N GLN A 90 -13.13 2.05 -10.14
CA GLN A 90 -12.37 1.57 -11.30
C GLN A 90 -10.94 2.15 -11.38
N LEU A 91 -10.30 2.36 -10.22
CA LEU A 91 -8.95 2.89 -10.14
C LEU A 91 -7.97 1.86 -10.73
N PRO A 92 -7.26 2.17 -11.83
CA PRO A 92 -6.29 1.25 -12.38
C PRO A 92 -5.09 1.11 -11.44
N TYR A 93 -4.66 -0.12 -11.23
CA TYR A 93 -3.43 -0.43 -10.52
C TYR A 93 -2.60 -1.44 -11.30
N ASP A 94 -1.29 -1.36 -11.12
CA ASP A 94 -0.33 -2.28 -11.72
C ASP A 94 0.87 -2.43 -10.79
N LEU A 95 0.89 -3.51 -10.02
CA LEU A 95 1.83 -3.76 -8.94
C LEU A 95 2.70 -4.97 -9.26
N LYS A 96 4.01 -4.76 -9.30
CA LYS A 96 4.99 -5.85 -9.34
C LYS A 96 4.98 -6.59 -8.00
N GLY A 97 4.99 -7.92 -8.03
CA GLY A 97 5.13 -8.75 -6.85
C GLY A 97 6.50 -9.42 -6.76
N ASN A 98 6.69 -10.19 -5.69
CA ASN A 98 7.90 -10.96 -5.43
C ASN A 98 7.50 -12.38 -4.94
N PRO A 99 7.19 -13.31 -5.87
CA PRO A 99 6.73 -14.66 -5.52
C PRO A 99 7.75 -15.46 -4.69
N GLU A 100 9.04 -15.25 -4.96
CA GLU A 100 10.11 -15.92 -4.24
C GLU A 100 10.11 -15.52 -2.77
N LEU A 101 10.09 -14.22 -2.48
CA LEU A 101 10.02 -13.72 -1.11
C LEU A 101 8.72 -14.14 -0.41
N ALA A 102 7.58 -14.11 -1.12
CA ALA A 102 6.30 -14.53 -0.56
C ALA A 102 6.32 -15.99 -0.10
N ARG A 103 6.89 -16.90 -0.90
CA ARG A 103 7.06 -18.31 -0.54
C ARG A 103 7.97 -18.47 0.67
N LEU A 104 9.10 -17.76 0.71
CA LEU A 104 10.03 -17.80 1.84
C LEU A 104 9.39 -17.31 3.15
N ILE A 105 8.56 -16.25 3.10
CA ILE A 105 7.80 -15.77 4.26
C ILE A 105 6.84 -16.85 4.74
N ALA A 106 6.05 -17.45 3.84
CA ALA A 106 5.10 -18.50 4.19
C ALA A 106 5.80 -19.72 4.83
N GLU A 107 6.88 -20.21 4.20
CA GLU A 107 7.66 -21.35 4.72
C GLU A 107 8.24 -21.07 6.11
N HIS A 108 8.80 -19.87 6.31
CA HIS A 108 9.37 -19.50 7.60
C HIS A 108 8.29 -19.35 8.67
N ALA A 109 7.17 -18.70 8.34
CA ALA A 109 6.04 -18.56 9.26
C ALA A 109 5.48 -19.93 9.69
N THR A 110 5.28 -20.85 8.74
CA THR A 110 4.83 -22.21 9.04
C THR A 110 5.85 -22.97 9.90
N ALA A 111 7.14 -22.82 9.64
CA ALA A 111 8.17 -23.40 10.51
C ALA A 111 8.14 -22.83 11.95
N CYS A 112 7.65 -21.59 12.12
CA CYS A 112 7.43 -20.96 13.42
C CYS A 112 6.07 -21.31 14.06
N GLY A 113 5.26 -22.16 13.45
CA GLY A 113 3.99 -22.64 14.01
C GLY A 113 2.76 -21.80 13.67
N VAL A 114 2.85 -20.96 12.62
CA VAL A 114 1.68 -20.34 11.98
C VAL A 114 0.93 -21.36 11.14
#